data_AF-A0A9R1E163-F1
#
_entry.id   AF-A0A9R1E163-F1
#
_cell.length_a   1.000
_cell.length_b   1.000
_cell.length_c   1.000
_cell.angle_alpha   90.00
_cell.angle_beta   90.00
_cell.angle_gamma   90.00
#
_symmetry.space_group_name_H-M   'P 1'
#
loop_
_entity.id
_entity.type
_entity.pdbx_description
1 polymer ?
#
loop_
_entity_poly.entity_id
_entity_poly.type
_entity_poly.pdbx_seq_one_letter_code
_entity_poly.pdbx_strand_id
1 'polypeptide(L)'
;MLILLGCYLPELRIISEEIIPELNCEDPEEQNQRLRALLDATTKELEWKMDKIAELQELEKDNGPTHGALEVNTLDMTGGENKLPVLHEMEKGALEINTSELGDGECKVADHALMLHENHKQEMEAIHAKIIQLERQLEQRDKALVLIARQLNMKLQAGEKVPEEDHQRLYAVMTYVRNIVDEEGKRMKVPLLDLFKREQANSKELQENRQELIQGFENMPISGGAVVRIKKMGQLDENPFRAACNLKYRDNDPEGKAARLVSYWQEEIQKPSWRPFTNIQVDEEDKEVIDDNDPRLSKLRLDYGDSVCNAVKDALRELNEYSPDERRIMNEVWNFREGRKATMTEVITCILEQLAVADPGLRGQEFKVPPKKCSNSI
;
A
#
# COMPACT_ATOMS: atom_id res chain seq x y z
N MET A 1 -13.52 -40.86 4.06
CA MET A 1 -13.17 -39.60 4.74
C MET A 1 -12.44 -39.86 6.06
N LEU A 2 -12.98 -40.67 6.99
CA LEU A 2 -12.26 -41.12 8.20
C LEU A 2 -10.96 -41.90 7.92
N ILE A 3 -10.91 -42.66 6.82
CA ILE A 3 -9.71 -43.40 6.39
C ILE A 3 -8.63 -42.44 5.84
N LEU A 4 -9.03 -41.34 5.20
CA LEU A 4 -8.09 -40.33 4.67
C LEU A 4 -7.51 -39.46 5.79
N LEU A 5 -8.31 -39.09 6.79
CA LEU A 5 -7.84 -38.40 8.01
C LEU A 5 -6.86 -39.27 8.82
N GLY A 6 -7.02 -40.59 8.81
CA GLY A 6 -6.07 -41.53 9.41
C GLY A 6 -4.71 -41.58 8.72
N CYS A 7 -4.64 -41.24 7.43
CA CYS A 7 -3.39 -41.26 6.65
C CYS A 7 -2.52 -40.01 6.85
N TYR A 8 -3.11 -38.85 7.16
CA TYR A 8 -2.39 -37.57 7.34
C TYR A 8 -1.99 -37.28 8.79
N LEU A 9 -2.51 -38.03 9.76
CA LEU A 9 -2.17 -37.90 11.18
C LEU A 9 -0.68 -38.13 11.50
N PRO A 10 0.02 -39.11 10.87
CA PRO A 10 1.46 -39.28 11.05
C PRO A 10 2.29 -38.12 10.47
N GLU A 11 1.87 -37.55 9.34
CA GLU A 11 2.56 -36.45 8.66
C GLU A 11 2.41 -35.13 9.46
N LEU A 12 1.22 -34.86 9.99
CA LEU A 12 0.98 -33.75 10.91
C LEU A 12 1.80 -33.88 12.22
N ARG A 13 2.02 -35.12 12.67
CA ARG A 13 2.84 -35.39 13.86
C ARG A 13 4.32 -35.15 13.61
N ILE A 14 4.84 -35.51 12.44
CA ILE A 14 6.22 -35.21 12.03
C ILE A 14 6.44 -33.69 11.90
N ILE A 15 5.49 -32.96 11.31
CA ILE A 15 5.56 -31.49 11.24
C ILE A 15 5.58 -30.87 12.65
N SER A 16 4.73 -31.37 13.55
CA SER A 16 4.63 -30.90 14.93
C SER A 16 5.84 -31.21 15.81
N GLU A 17 6.37 -32.44 15.72
CA GLU A 17 7.35 -32.98 16.67
C GLU A 17 8.80 -32.84 16.17
N GLU A 18 9.06 -32.75 14.86
CA GLU A 18 10.42 -32.60 14.29
C GLU A 18 10.65 -31.23 13.61
N ILE A 19 9.72 -30.75 12.78
CA ILE A 19 9.97 -29.57 11.91
C ILE A 19 9.77 -28.24 12.66
N ILE A 20 8.73 -28.13 13.49
CA ILE A 20 8.46 -26.90 14.27
C ILE A 20 9.61 -26.58 15.27
N PRO A 21 10.21 -27.55 15.97
CA PRO A 21 11.40 -27.31 16.79
C PRO A 21 12.63 -26.87 15.98
N GLU A 22 12.85 -27.42 14.78
CA GLU A 22 13.94 -26.99 13.89
C GLU A 22 13.74 -25.57 13.34
N LEU A 23 12.50 -25.13 13.14
CA LEU A 23 12.18 -23.76 12.69
C LEU A 23 12.26 -22.71 13.81
N ASN A 24 12.31 -23.12 15.06
CA ASN A 24 12.52 -22.26 16.24
C ASN A 24 14.02 -22.07 16.58
N CYS A 25 14.94 -22.40 15.66
CA CYS A 25 16.38 -22.51 15.96
C CYS A 25 17.18 -21.19 16.03
N GLU A 26 16.58 -20.01 15.88
CA GLU A 26 17.24 -18.81 16.37
C GLU A 26 16.80 -18.56 17.81
N ASP A 27 17.72 -18.87 18.73
CA ASP A 27 17.59 -18.63 20.15
C ASP A 27 17.06 -17.20 20.39
N PRO A 28 15.91 -17.04 21.08
CA PRO A 28 15.37 -15.72 21.44
C PRO A 28 16.39 -14.83 22.15
N GLU A 29 17.36 -15.43 22.86
CA GLU A 29 18.49 -14.73 23.45
C GLU A 29 19.41 -14.13 22.37
N GLU A 30 19.69 -14.88 21.30
CA GLU A 30 20.52 -14.43 20.17
C GLU A 30 19.84 -13.32 19.36
N GLN A 31 18.52 -13.42 19.15
CA GLN A 31 17.75 -12.33 18.53
C GLN A 31 17.75 -11.07 19.38
N ASN A 32 17.57 -11.19 20.70
CA ASN A 32 17.68 -10.07 21.62
C ASN A 32 19.10 -9.49 21.64
N GLN A 33 20.13 -10.32 21.52
CA GLN A 33 21.51 -9.87 21.48
C GLN A 33 21.83 -9.12 20.18
N ARG A 34 21.27 -9.55 19.04
CA ARG A 34 21.35 -8.82 17.77
C ARG A 34 20.62 -7.47 17.84
N LEU A 35 19.42 -7.43 18.43
CA LEU A 35 18.68 -6.18 18.63
C LEU A 35 19.42 -5.21 19.55
N ARG A 36 20.05 -5.70 20.63
CA ARG A 36 20.91 -4.88 21.50
C ARG A 36 22.13 -4.35 20.76
N ALA A 37 22.76 -5.15 19.91
CA ALA A 37 23.89 -4.72 19.08
C ALA A 37 23.48 -3.64 18.05
N LEU A 38 22.29 -3.79 17.45
CA LEU A 38 21.73 -2.79 16.54
C LEU A 38 21.41 -1.47 17.25
N LEU A 39 20.86 -1.55 18.47
CA LEU A 39 20.57 -0.40 19.31
C LEU A 39 21.86 0.34 19.74
N ASP A 40 22.92 -0.40 20.11
CA ASP A 40 24.23 0.17 20.43
C ASP A 40 24.88 0.85 19.21
N ALA A 41 24.77 0.26 18.03
CA ALA A 41 25.29 0.84 16.79
C ALA A 41 24.57 2.16 16.41
N THR A 42 23.24 2.17 16.52
CA THR A 42 22.43 3.37 16.23
C THR A 42 22.65 4.49 17.25
N THR A 43 22.84 4.14 18.52
CA THR A 43 23.19 5.10 19.58
C THR A 43 24.54 5.78 19.31
N LYS A 44 25.56 4.99 18.92
CA LYS A 44 26.88 5.53 18.54
C LYS A 44 26.81 6.44 17.32
N GLU A 45 25.95 6.13 16.36
CA GLU A 45 25.75 6.99 15.19
C GLU A 45 25.08 8.33 15.55
N LEU A 46 24.14 8.32 16.50
CA LEU A 46 23.54 9.55 17.03
C LEU A 46 24.56 10.40 17.80
N GLU A 47 25.36 9.79 18.68
CA GLU A 47 26.44 10.49 19.39
C GLU A 47 27.42 11.14 18.41
N TRP A 48 27.86 10.41 17.38
CA TRP A 48 28.73 10.95 16.34
C TRP A 48 28.10 12.14 15.59
N LYS A 49 26.79 12.07 15.28
CA LYS A 49 26.07 13.19 14.66
C LYS A 49 25.98 14.39 15.60
N MET A 50 25.77 14.17 16.89
CA MET A 50 25.75 15.23 17.91
C MET A 50 27.11 15.92 18.03
N ASP A 51 28.21 15.16 18.07
CA ASP A 51 29.57 15.70 18.07
C ASP A 51 29.85 16.52 16.81
N LYS A 52 29.40 16.04 15.65
CA LYS A 52 29.58 16.77 14.39
C LYS A 52 28.80 18.07 14.35
N ILE A 53 27.59 18.09 14.91
CA ILE A 53 26.78 19.30 15.05
C ILE A 53 27.48 20.30 16.00
N ALA A 54 28.05 19.83 17.11
CA ALA A 54 28.80 20.67 18.04
C ALA A 54 30.04 21.30 17.37
N GLU A 55 30.79 20.53 16.59
CA GLU A 55 31.96 21.04 15.84
C GLU A 55 31.56 22.13 14.81
N LEU A 56 30.41 21.96 14.15
CA LEU A 56 29.87 22.96 13.22
C LEU A 56 29.45 24.25 13.92
N GLN A 57 28.93 24.16 15.15
CA GLN A 57 28.55 25.32 15.95
C GLN A 57 29.77 26.10 16.47
N GLU A 58 30.88 25.44 16.75
CA GLU A 58 32.13 26.12 17.15
C GLU A 58 32.79 26.83 15.95
N LEU A 59 32.76 26.24 14.75
CA LEU A 59 33.20 26.91 13.51
C LEU A 59 32.35 28.13 13.14
N GLU A 60 31.09 28.17 13.56
CA GLU A 60 30.20 29.33 13.40
C GLU A 60 30.54 30.45 14.39
N LYS A 61 31.09 30.12 15.57
CA LYS A 61 31.55 31.10 16.58
C LYS A 61 32.94 31.68 16.28
N ASP A 62 33.85 30.88 15.74
CA ASP A 62 35.22 31.31 15.40
C ASP A 62 35.28 32.23 14.17
N ASN A 63 34.22 32.27 13.36
CA ASN A 63 34.04 33.23 12.26
C ASN A 63 33.36 34.53 12.74
N GLY A 64 33.96 35.18 13.75
CA GLY A 64 33.48 36.43 14.33
C GLY A 64 33.14 37.55 13.33
N PRO A 65 32.32 38.53 13.74
CA PRO A 65 31.52 39.37 12.85
C PRO A 65 32.37 40.42 12.13
N THR A 66 32.42 40.38 10.80
CA THR A 66 32.87 41.55 10.02
C THR A 66 32.00 41.82 8.78
N HIS A 67 31.36 42.99 8.89
CA HIS A 67 30.76 43.85 7.86
C HIS A 67 29.49 43.42 7.12
N GLY A 68 28.38 44.03 7.53
CA GLY A 68 27.18 44.18 6.71
C GLY A 68 25.91 44.50 7.50
N ALA A 69 25.97 45.40 8.50
CA ALA A 69 24.79 45.90 9.18
C ALA A 69 23.96 46.79 8.24
N LEU A 70 22.71 46.40 7.98
CA LEU A 70 21.59 47.33 7.84
C LEU A 70 20.39 46.75 8.60
N GLU A 71 20.14 47.43 9.72
CA GLU A 71 19.01 47.38 10.67
C GLU A 71 17.74 46.64 10.25
N VAL A 72 17.36 45.63 11.04
CA VAL A 72 15.99 45.48 11.55
C VAL A 72 16.04 45.10 13.04
N ASN A 73 16.01 46.14 13.87
CA ASN A 73 15.53 46.25 15.25
C ASN A 73 15.64 45.06 16.22
N THR A 74 16.51 45.28 17.21
CA THR A 74 16.60 44.65 18.54
C THR A 74 15.44 45.05 19.46
N LEU A 75 14.76 44.04 20.03
CA LEU A 75 14.13 43.96 21.35
C LEU A 75 14.12 42.46 21.68
N ASP A 76 14.59 41.89 22.78
CA ASP A 76 15.12 42.36 24.05
C ASP A 76 15.94 41.16 24.59
N MET A 77 17.20 41.39 24.95
CA MET A 77 18.10 40.40 25.54
C MET A 77 18.48 40.92 26.92
N THR A 78 17.63 40.65 27.91
CA THR A 78 18.04 40.71 29.32
C THR A 78 18.16 39.31 29.87
N GLY A 79 19.42 38.95 30.16
CA GLY A 79 19.90 38.06 31.21
C GLY A 79 18.97 36.96 31.74
N GLY A 80 19.37 35.72 31.51
CA GLY A 80 18.89 34.57 32.24
C GLY A 80 19.71 33.35 31.86
N GLU A 81 20.69 33.02 32.70
CA GLU A 81 21.34 31.71 32.70
C GLU A 81 20.28 30.61 32.64
N ASN A 82 20.24 29.82 31.57
CA ASN A 82 19.59 28.52 31.57
C ASN A 82 20.61 27.49 31.07
N LYS A 83 21.43 27.03 32.03
CA LYS A 83 22.03 25.71 31.98
C LYS A 83 20.92 24.70 31.67
N LEU A 84 21.21 23.77 30.76
CA LEU A 84 20.48 22.53 30.53
C LEU A 84 19.95 21.92 31.85
N PRO A 85 18.62 21.73 32.00
CA PRO A 85 18.06 20.92 33.07
C PRO A 85 17.32 19.67 32.54
N VAL A 86 17.69 19.12 31.38
CA VAL A 86 16.96 17.95 30.82
C VAL A 86 17.78 16.65 30.80
N LEU A 87 19.11 16.71 30.97
CA LEU A 87 19.92 15.49 31.11
C LEU A 87 20.13 15.03 32.57
N HIS A 88 19.82 15.87 33.56
CA HIS A 88 20.11 15.57 34.97
C HIS A 88 18.91 14.98 35.75
N GLU A 89 17.73 14.83 35.14
CA GLU A 89 16.59 14.15 35.78
C GLU A 89 16.47 12.66 35.42
N MET A 90 17.10 12.20 34.35
CA MET A 90 17.06 10.78 33.95
C MET A 90 18.03 9.90 34.75
N GLU A 91 19.10 10.46 35.32
CA GLU A 91 20.06 9.67 36.11
C GLU A 91 19.61 9.43 37.57
N LYS A 92 18.57 10.14 38.04
CA LYS A 92 18.02 9.95 39.38
C LYS A 92 16.93 8.86 39.46
N GLY A 93 16.36 8.46 38.32
CA GLY A 93 15.31 7.44 38.24
C GLY A 93 15.80 6.00 38.05
N ALA A 94 17.09 5.80 37.74
CA ALA A 94 17.62 4.47 37.39
C ALA A 94 18.25 3.69 38.56
N LEU A 95 18.31 4.25 39.78
CA LEU A 95 19.07 3.67 40.90
C LEU A 95 18.27 3.33 42.18
N GLU A 96 16.94 3.41 42.17
CA GLU A 96 16.10 2.94 43.28
C GLU A 96 15.15 1.82 42.85
N ILE A 97 15.69 0.67 42.44
CA ILE A 97 14.94 -0.59 42.48
C ILE A 97 15.86 -1.67 43.04
N ASN A 98 16.09 -1.63 44.35
CA ASN A 98 16.47 -2.81 45.09
C ASN A 98 15.39 -3.15 46.12
N THR A 99 14.89 -4.38 45.98
CA THR A 99 14.45 -5.30 47.03
C THR A 99 13.24 -4.94 47.90
N SER A 100 12.05 -5.45 47.52
CA SER A 100 11.08 -6.11 48.41
C SER A 100 9.97 -6.75 47.57
N GLU A 101 10.00 -8.08 47.42
CA GLU A 101 9.18 -9.06 48.14
C GLU A 101 7.83 -9.39 47.47
N LEU A 102 7.78 -10.62 46.96
CA LEU A 102 6.66 -11.57 46.91
C LEU A 102 5.26 -11.06 46.52
N GLY A 103 4.83 -11.43 45.31
CA GLY A 103 3.42 -11.55 44.96
C GLY A 103 3.06 -10.90 43.63
N ASP A 104 2.53 -11.73 42.72
CA ASP A 104 1.77 -11.35 41.51
C ASP A 104 2.60 -10.86 40.30
N GLY A 105 3.02 -11.82 39.46
CA GLY A 105 3.95 -11.61 38.34
C GLY A 105 3.30 -11.42 36.97
N GLU A 106 2.01 -11.76 36.79
CA GLU A 106 1.36 -11.68 35.47
C GLU A 106 0.67 -10.33 35.22
N CYS A 107 0.18 -9.66 36.27
CA CYS A 107 -0.51 -8.36 36.17
C CYS A 107 0.45 -7.20 35.83
N LYS A 108 1.67 -7.21 36.39
CA LYS A 108 2.64 -6.11 36.26
C LYS A 108 3.34 -6.04 34.90
N VAL A 109 3.50 -7.16 34.22
CA VAL A 109 4.18 -7.22 32.91
C VAL A 109 3.29 -6.66 31.79
N ALA A 110 1.98 -6.94 31.84
CA ALA A 110 0.99 -6.38 30.93
C ALA A 110 0.86 -4.86 31.09
N ASP A 111 0.81 -4.38 32.34
CA ASP A 111 0.76 -2.95 32.66
C ASP A 111 2.05 -2.22 32.22
N HIS A 112 3.21 -2.84 32.40
CA HIS A 112 4.49 -2.30 31.94
C HIS A 112 4.60 -2.24 30.41
N ALA A 113 4.11 -3.27 29.71
CA ALA A 113 4.07 -3.29 28.25
C ALA A 113 3.12 -2.22 27.66
N LEU A 114 1.98 -1.98 28.31
CA LEU A 114 1.05 -0.90 27.95
C LEU A 114 1.69 0.48 28.15
N MET A 115 2.38 0.71 29.28
CA MET A 115 3.10 1.96 29.51
C MET A 115 4.20 2.20 28.46
N LEU A 116 4.98 1.18 28.13
CA LEU A 116 6.02 1.25 27.09
C LEU A 116 5.43 1.56 25.71
N HIS A 117 4.28 0.98 25.37
CA HIS A 117 3.60 1.27 24.10
C HIS A 117 3.10 2.71 24.03
N GLU A 118 2.50 3.22 25.11
CA GLU A 118 2.02 4.60 25.15
C GLU A 118 3.19 5.61 25.16
N ASN A 119 4.30 5.30 25.84
CA ASN A 119 5.51 6.12 25.78
C ASN A 119 6.10 6.17 24.36
N HIS A 120 6.30 5.02 23.70
CA HIS A 120 6.77 5.01 22.31
C HIS A 120 5.84 5.77 21.37
N LYS A 121 4.53 5.65 21.57
CA LYS A 121 3.53 6.40 20.79
C LYS A 121 3.68 7.91 20.99
N GLN A 122 3.82 8.37 22.24
CA GLN A 122 4.05 9.79 22.54
C GLN A 122 5.38 10.30 21.97
N GLU A 123 6.44 9.49 22.05
CA GLU A 123 7.73 9.80 21.43
C GLU A 123 7.61 9.93 19.90
N MET A 124 6.93 8.99 19.25
CA MET A 124 6.67 9.05 17.80
C MET A 124 5.84 10.28 17.41
N GLU A 125 4.81 10.61 18.17
CA GLU A 125 4.02 11.83 17.96
C GLU A 125 4.85 13.11 18.12
N ALA A 126 5.74 13.15 19.13
CA ALA A 126 6.67 14.26 19.33
C ALA A 126 7.68 14.41 18.18
N ILE A 127 8.21 13.29 17.68
CA ILE A 127 9.10 13.26 16.51
C ILE A 127 8.35 13.76 15.27
N HIS A 128 7.14 13.27 15.01
CA HIS A 128 6.32 13.74 13.89
C HIS A 128 6.01 15.24 13.98
N ALA A 129 5.64 15.73 15.17
CA ALA A 129 5.42 17.16 15.38
C ALA A 129 6.68 17.98 15.10
N LYS A 130 7.86 17.45 15.46
CA LYS A 130 9.14 18.11 15.19
C LYS A 130 9.49 18.13 13.70
N ILE A 131 9.23 17.03 12.98
CA ILE A 131 9.39 16.96 11.52
C ILE A 131 8.54 18.03 10.85
N ILE A 132 7.25 18.11 11.17
CA ILE A 132 6.32 19.11 10.60
C ILE A 132 6.80 20.54 10.89
N GLN A 133 7.32 20.79 12.10
CA GLN A 133 7.87 22.11 12.45
C GLN A 133 9.08 22.46 11.58
N LEU A 134 10.01 21.51 11.40
CA LEU A 134 11.22 21.71 10.60
C LEU A 134 10.89 21.89 9.12
N GLU A 135 9.93 21.13 8.58
CA GLU A 135 9.44 21.28 7.21
C GLU A 135 8.90 22.70 6.97
N ARG A 136 8.08 23.22 7.89
CA ARG A 136 7.58 24.61 7.78
C ARG A 136 8.70 25.64 7.83
N GLN A 137 9.72 25.43 8.68
CA GLN A 137 10.87 26.33 8.74
C GLN A 137 11.69 26.30 7.46
N LEU A 138 11.93 25.11 6.89
CA LEU A 138 12.61 24.96 5.60
C LEU A 138 11.83 25.65 4.49
N GLU A 139 10.52 25.45 4.42
CA GLU A 139 9.66 26.06 3.39
C GLU A 139 9.66 27.60 3.49
N GLN A 140 9.72 28.15 4.72
CA GLN A 140 9.89 29.59 4.92
C GLN A 140 11.26 30.10 4.45
N ARG A 141 12.34 29.35 4.73
CA ARG A 141 13.69 29.70 4.26
C ARG A 141 13.79 29.63 2.73
N ASP A 142 13.18 28.64 2.10
CA ASP A 142 13.16 28.50 0.64
C ASP A 142 12.41 29.67 -0.01
N LYS A 143 11.25 30.06 0.54
CA LYS A 143 10.52 31.25 0.09
C LYS A 143 11.36 32.52 0.21
N ALA A 144 12.09 32.69 1.31
CA ALA A 144 12.99 33.82 1.50
C ALA A 144 14.15 33.83 0.48
N LEU A 145 14.79 32.68 0.23
CA LEU A 145 15.85 32.54 -0.76
C LEU A 145 15.36 32.87 -2.18
N VAL A 146 14.16 32.41 -2.56
CA VAL A 146 13.55 32.74 -3.86
C VAL A 146 13.33 34.24 -4.02
N LEU A 147 12.87 34.93 -2.97
CA LEU A 147 12.69 36.39 -3.00
C LEU A 147 14.04 37.13 -3.15
N ILE A 148 15.06 36.72 -2.41
CA ILE A 148 16.41 37.28 -2.51
C ILE A 148 17.00 37.05 -3.91
N ALA A 149 16.89 35.84 -4.45
CA ALA A 149 17.34 35.51 -5.80
C ALA A 149 16.65 36.38 -6.85
N ARG A 150 15.34 36.63 -6.70
CA ARG A 150 14.57 37.50 -7.60
C ARG A 150 15.04 38.96 -7.52
N GLN A 151 15.31 39.47 -6.32
CA GLN A 151 15.86 40.82 -6.12
C GLN A 151 17.27 40.96 -6.72
N LEU A 152 18.16 40.00 -6.49
CA LEU A 152 19.50 40.00 -7.07
C LEU A 152 19.46 39.95 -8.59
N ASN A 153 18.57 39.14 -9.16
CA ASN A 153 18.38 39.06 -10.62
C ASN A 153 17.89 40.39 -11.21
N MET A 154 16.99 41.11 -10.51
CA MET A 154 16.59 42.46 -10.92
C MET A 154 17.74 43.47 -10.89
N LYS A 155 18.59 43.43 -9.86
CA LYS A 155 19.78 44.31 -9.76
C LYS A 155 20.80 44.02 -10.87
N LEU A 156 21.04 42.74 -11.16
CA LEU A 156 21.87 42.30 -12.29
C LEU A 156 21.32 42.79 -13.64
N GLN A 157 20.00 42.68 -13.86
CA GLN A 157 19.34 43.22 -15.06
C GLN A 157 19.44 44.74 -15.17
N ALA A 158 19.50 45.46 -14.05
CA ALA A 158 19.71 46.90 -14.00
C ALA A 158 21.17 47.33 -14.29
N GLY A 159 22.10 46.38 -14.48
CA GLY A 159 23.50 46.65 -14.81
C GLY A 159 24.38 47.00 -13.60
N GLU A 160 23.90 46.79 -12.37
CA GLU A 160 24.73 46.89 -11.17
C GLU A 160 25.77 45.76 -11.16
N LYS A 161 27.05 46.09 -10.95
CA LYS A 161 28.11 45.10 -10.81
C LYS A 161 27.99 44.44 -9.43
N VAL A 162 27.68 43.15 -9.41
CA VAL A 162 27.76 42.34 -8.20
C VAL A 162 29.24 42.27 -7.77
N PRO A 163 29.57 42.56 -6.50
CA PRO A 163 30.94 42.46 -5.99
C PRO A 163 31.54 41.06 -6.22
N GLU A 164 32.83 40.99 -6.52
CA GLU A 164 33.55 39.72 -6.75
C GLU A 164 33.43 38.76 -5.55
N GLU A 165 33.43 39.30 -4.33
CA GLU A 165 33.23 38.55 -3.08
C GLU A 165 31.88 37.84 -3.01
N ASP A 166 30.81 38.47 -3.51
CA ASP A 166 29.48 37.88 -3.53
C ASP A 166 29.36 36.79 -4.61
N HIS A 167 30.09 36.94 -5.73
CA HIS A 167 30.24 35.87 -6.74
C HIS A 167 30.93 34.64 -6.14
N GLN A 168 31.98 34.85 -5.35
CA GLN A 168 32.74 33.76 -4.76
C GLN A 168 31.94 33.03 -3.66
N ARG A 169 31.15 33.78 -2.87
CA ARG A 169 30.19 33.21 -1.91
C ARG A 169 29.10 32.40 -2.60
N LEU A 170 28.51 32.93 -3.68
CA LEU A 170 27.51 32.21 -4.49
C LEU A 170 28.06 30.89 -5.05
N TYR A 171 29.29 30.92 -5.57
CA TYR A 171 29.94 29.72 -6.10
C TYR A 171 30.18 28.66 -5.02
N ALA A 172 30.60 29.08 -3.81
CA ALA A 172 30.76 28.18 -2.67
C ALA A 172 29.44 27.54 -2.25
N VAL A 173 28.36 28.33 -2.11
CA VAL A 173 27.01 27.83 -1.80
C VAL A 173 26.51 26.87 -2.86
N MET A 174 26.66 27.21 -4.15
CA MET A 174 26.24 26.35 -5.26
C MET A 174 26.97 25.00 -5.25
N THR A 175 28.28 25.01 -4.95
CA THR A 175 29.08 23.78 -4.86
C THR A 175 28.62 22.92 -3.68
N TYR A 176 28.34 23.55 -2.54
CA TYR A 176 27.85 22.86 -1.35
C TYR A 176 26.47 22.23 -1.58
N VAL A 177 25.52 22.98 -2.17
CA VAL A 177 24.18 22.46 -2.53
C VAL A 177 24.28 21.30 -3.50
N ARG A 178 25.16 21.38 -4.51
CA ARG A 178 25.37 20.29 -5.47
C ARG A 178 25.84 19.01 -4.76
N ASN A 179 26.80 19.13 -3.85
CA ASN A 179 27.30 17.99 -3.09
C ASN A 179 26.20 17.38 -2.20
N ILE A 180 25.35 18.21 -1.55
CA ILE A 180 24.21 17.71 -0.77
C ILE A 180 23.26 16.91 -1.66
N VAL A 181 22.86 17.47 -2.81
CA VAL A 181 21.94 16.79 -3.73
C VAL A 181 22.53 15.46 -4.22
N ASP A 182 23.82 15.42 -4.53
CA ASP A 182 24.49 14.20 -4.97
C ASP A 182 24.56 13.15 -3.85
N GLU A 183 24.88 13.53 -2.62
CA GLU A 183 24.94 12.62 -1.47
C GLU A 183 23.55 12.13 -1.05
N GLU A 184 22.54 12.99 -1.01
CA GLU A 184 21.15 12.60 -0.75
C GLU A 184 20.60 11.69 -1.85
N GLY A 185 20.95 11.97 -3.12
CA GLY A 185 20.62 11.09 -4.25
C GLY A 185 21.23 9.70 -4.11
N LYS A 186 22.49 9.61 -3.62
CA LYS A 186 23.14 8.33 -3.32
C LYS A 186 22.48 7.61 -2.13
N ARG A 187 22.17 8.35 -1.05
CA ARG A 187 21.51 7.82 0.16
C ARG A 187 20.14 7.24 -0.17
N MET A 188 19.35 7.92 -1.00
CA MET A 188 17.97 7.53 -1.29
C MET A 188 17.85 6.37 -2.29
N LYS A 189 18.92 6.09 -3.06
CA LYS A 189 18.92 5.04 -4.08
C LYS A 189 18.66 3.64 -3.52
N VAL A 190 19.27 3.30 -2.38
CA VAL A 190 19.14 1.96 -1.79
C VAL A 190 17.74 1.73 -1.18
N PRO A 191 17.20 2.63 -0.34
CA PRO A 191 15.83 2.51 0.18
C PRO A 191 14.76 2.45 -0.90
N LEU A 192 14.88 3.26 -1.97
CA LEU A 192 13.92 3.24 -3.08
C LEU A 192 13.94 1.89 -3.82
N LEU A 193 15.12 1.33 -4.03
CA LEU A 193 15.25 0.03 -4.67
C LEU A 193 14.67 -1.10 -3.80
N ASP A 194 14.87 -1.04 -2.48
CA ASP A 194 14.28 -1.99 -1.55
C ASP A 194 12.74 -1.90 -1.52
N LEU A 195 12.22 -0.67 -1.44
CA LEU A 195 10.79 -0.41 -1.48
C LEU A 195 10.15 -0.92 -2.78
N PHE A 196 10.81 -0.71 -3.92
CA PHE A 196 10.34 -1.22 -5.21
C PHE A 196 10.30 -2.76 -5.23
N LYS A 197 11.35 -3.42 -4.72
CA LYS A 197 11.35 -4.90 -4.63
C LYS A 197 10.26 -5.41 -3.70
N ARG A 198 10.03 -4.74 -2.57
CA ARG A 198 8.99 -5.10 -1.61
C ARG A 198 7.59 -4.91 -2.18
N GLU A 199 7.34 -3.80 -2.88
CA GLU A 199 6.08 -3.57 -3.59
C GLU A 199 5.84 -4.65 -4.64
N GLN A 200 6.85 -4.97 -5.46
CA GLN A 200 6.73 -6.03 -6.46
C GLN A 200 6.42 -7.40 -5.81
N ALA A 201 7.09 -7.73 -4.71
CA ALA A 201 6.86 -8.98 -3.99
C ALA A 201 5.44 -9.03 -3.40
N ASN A 202 5.01 -7.95 -2.72
CA ASN A 202 3.67 -7.84 -2.14
C ASN A 202 2.57 -7.91 -3.21
N SER A 203 2.77 -7.23 -4.35
CA SER A 203 1.82 -7.24 -5.46
C SER A 203 1.71 -8.63 -6.09
N LYS A 204 2.83 -9.35 -6.22
CA LYS A 204 2.83 -10.75 -6.65
C LYS A 204 2.09 -11.66 -5.66
N GLU A 205 2.39 -11.56 -4.37
CA GLU A 205 1.73 -12.35 -3.33
C GLU A 205 0.21 -12.07 -3.28
N LEU A 206 -0.19 -10.80 -3.41
CA LEU A 206 -1.60 -10.42 -3.46
C LEU A 206 -2.32 -11.02 -4.68
N GLN A 207 -1.65 -11.05 -5.83
CA GLN A 207 -2.18 -11.66 -7.05
C GLN A 207 -2.32 -13.18 -6.90
N GLU A 208 -1.30 -13.86 -6.35
CA GLU A 208 -1.33 -15.30 -6.07
C GLU A 208 -2.45 -15.66 -5.09
N ASN A 209 -2.55 -14.94 -3.97
CA ASN A 209 -3.63 -15.11 -2.99
C ASN A 209 -5.02 -14.94 -3.61
N ARG A 210 -5.19 -13.95 -4.51
CA ARG A 210 -6.46 -13.74 -5.22
C ARG A 210 -6.79 -14.92 -6.14
N GLN A 211 -5.80 -15.43 -6.87
CA GLN A 211 -5.99 -16.56 -7.76
C GLN A 211 -6.33 -17.84 -6.99
N GLU A 212 -5.64 -18.10 -5.88
CA GLU A 212 -5.96 -19.23 -5.00
C GLU A 212 -7.36 -19.12 -4.41
N LEU A 213 -7.77 -17.92 -4.00
CA LEU A 213 -9.13 -17.67 -3.52
C LEU A 213 -10.18 -18.00 -4.59
N ILE A 214 -10.00 -17.49 -5.81
CA ILE A 214 -10.91 -17.76 -6.93
C ILE A 214 -10.97 -19.27 -7.22
N GLN A 215 -9.82 -19.93 -7.30
CA GLN A 215 -9.73 -21.37 -7.52
C GLN A 215 -10.39 -22.18 -6.39
N GLY A 216 -10.23 -21.74 -5.13
CA GLY A 216 -10.92 -22.33 -3.98
C GLY A 216 -12.43 -22.21 -4.09
N PHE A 217 -12.94 -21.05 -4.52
CA PHE A 217 -14.37 -20.82 -4.75
C PHE A 217 -14.94 -21.64 -5.91
N GLU A 218 -14.17 -21.83 -6.98
CA GLU A 218 -14.57 -22.68 -8.12
C GLU A 218 -14.77 -24.14 -7.72
N ASN A 219 -13.92 -24.64 -6.80
CA ASN A 219 -13.97 -26.02 -6.32
C ASN A 219 -14.95 -26.22 -5.15
N MET A 220 -15.49 -25.15 -4.58
CA MET A 220 -16.43 -25.22 -3.48
C MET A 220 -17.86 -25.52 -4.00
N PRO A 221 -18.57 -26.50 -3.44
CA PRO A 221 -19.96 -26.78 -3.79
C PRO A 221 -20.88 -25.69 -3.21
N ILE A 222 -20.94 -24.54 -3.88
CA ILE A 222 -21.78 -23.42 -3.50
C ILE A 222 -23.21 -23.69 -3.99
N SER A 223 -24.17 -23.71 -3.05
CA SER A 223 -25.58 -23.87 -3.39
C SER A 223 -26.05 -22.79 -4.37
N GLY A 224 -26.89 -23.16 -5.34
CA GLY A 224 -27.33 -22.28 -6.43
C GLY A 224 -28.02 -20.97 -5.99
N GLY A 225 -28.46 -20.90 -4.73
CA GLY A 225 -29.05 -19.70 -4.11
C GLY A 225 -28.06 -18.75 -3.42
N ALA A 226 -26.75 -19.04 -3.42
CA ALA A 226 -25.77 -18.16 -2.79
C ALA A 226 -25.64 -16.81 -3.52
N VAL A 227 -25.53 -15.74 -2.72
CA VAL A 227 -25.39 -14.37 -3.22
C VAL A 227 -24.01 -14.13 -3.86
N VAL A 228 -22.99 -14.73 -3.27
CA VAL A 228 -21.59 -14.64 -3.71
C VAL A 228 -21.24 -15.92 -4.47
N ARG A 229 -20.84 -15.77 -5.74
CA ARG A 229 -20.52 -16.88 -6.64
C ARG A 229 -19.45 -16.47 -7.65
N ILE A 230 -18.90 -17.44 -8.38
CA ILE A 230 -18.02 -17.17 -9.50
C ILE A 230 -18.81 -16.58 -10.67
N LYS A 231 -18.36 -15.43 -11.17
CA LYS A 231 -18.78 -14.84 -12.44
C LYS A 231 -17.67 -15.02 -13.46
N LYS A 232 -18.03 -15.46 -14.67
CA LYS A 232 -17.14 -15.55 -15.82
C LYS A 232 -17.15 -14.21 -16.56
N MET A 233 -16.17 -13.36 -16.30
CA MET A 233 -16.07 -12.03 -16.89
C MET A 233 -15.79 -12.15 -18.38
N GLY A 234 -16.67 -11.57 -19.20
CA GLY A 234 -16.60 -11.66 -20.66
C GLY A 234 -17.32 -12.86 -21.27
N GLN A 235 -17.99 -13.68 -20.46
CA GLN A 235 -18.92 -14.71 -20.95
C GLN A 235 -20.28 -14.08 -21.25
N LEU A 236 -20.83 -14.36 -22.43
CA LEU A 236 -22.16 -13.88 -22.82
C LEU A 236 -23.26 -14.46 -21.92
N ASP A 237 -24.18 -13.60 -21.49
CA ASP A 237 -25.47 -14.03 -20.94
C ASP A 237 -26.33 -14.61 -22.07
N GLU A 238 -26.70 -15.88 -21.96
CA GLU A 238 -27.48 -16.60 -22.97
C GLU A 238 -28.97 -16.21 -22.98
N ASN A 239 -29.49 -15.67 -21.87
CA ASN A 239 -30.94 -15.45 -21.71
C ASN A 239 -31.52 -14.49 -22.76
N PRO A 240 -30.89 -13.34 -23.08
CA PRO A 240 -31.35 -12.46 -24.15
C PRO A 240 -31.40 -13.14 -25.51
N PHE A 241 -30.40 -13.97 -25.83
CA PHE A 241 -30.31 -14.70 -27.09
C PHE A 241 -31.43 -15.73 -27.19
N ARG A 242 -31.67 -16.48 -26.10
CA ARG A 242 -32.75 -17.45 -26.01
C ARG A 242 -34.11 -16.80 -26.17
N ALA A 243 -34.35 -15.66 -25.51
CA ALA A 243 -35.59 -14.90 -25.64
C ALA A 243 -35.81 -14.41 -27.08
N ALA A 244 -34.79 -13.81 -27.71
CA ALA A 244 -34.87 -13.32 -29.08
C ALA A 244 -35.10 -14.46 -30.10
N CYS A 245 -34.39 -15.58 -29.96
CA CYS A 245 -34.54 -16.75 -30.83
C CYS A 245 -35.89 -17.45 -30.63
N ASN A 246 -36.40 -17.53 -29.40
CA ASN A 246 -37.74 -18.05 -29.12
C ASN A 246 -38.83 -17.22 -29.80
N LEU A 247 -38.66 -15.91 -29.94
CA LEU A 247 -39.62 -15.08 -30.67
C LEU A 247 -39.49 -15.25 -32.19
N LYS A 248 -38.26 -15.35 -32.71
CA LYS A 248 -37.96 -15.34 -34.14
C LYS A 248 -38.09 -16.72 -34.82
N TYR A 249 -37.90 -17.80 -34.08
CA TYR A 249 -37.74 -19.16 -34.62
C TYR A 249 -38.58 -20.23 -33.91
N ARG A 250 -39.77 -19.88 -33.39
CA ARG A 250 -40.63 -20.78 -32.59
C ARG A 250 -40.70 -22.23 -33.09
N ASP A 251 -40.94 -22.44 -34.38
CA ASP A 251 -41.13 -23.76 -34.97
C ASP A 251 -39.86 -24.33 -35.64
N ASN A 252 -38.73 -23.65 -35.52
CA ASN A 252 -37.50 -23.95 -36.25
C ASN A 252 -36.28 -23.87 -35.33
N ASP A 253 -36.27 -24.77 -34.33
CA ASP A 253 -35.18 -24.98 -33.38
C ASP A 253 -34.64 -23.67 -32.76
N PRO A 254 -35.45 -22.98 -31.94
CA PRO A 254 -35.03 -21.71 -31.35
C PRO A 254 -33.87 -21.88 -30.38
N GLU A 255 -33.80 -23.00 -29.65
CA GLU A 255 -32.73 -23.28 -28.68
C GLU A 255 -31.39 -23.52 -29.40
N GLY A 256 -31.35 -24.40 -30.42
CA GLY A 256 -30.13 -24.64 -31.17
C GLY A 256 -29.63 -23.41 -31.93
N LYS A 257 -30.53 -22.54 -32.39
CA LYS A 257 -30.15 -21.25 -32.97
C LYS A 257 -29.62 -20.25 -31.96
N ALA A 258 -30.21 -20.19 -30.76
CA ALA A 258 -29.69 -19.35 -29.68
C ALA A 258 -28.27 -19.79 -29.31
N ALA A 259 -28.05 -21.10 -29.12
CA ALA A 259 -26.74 -21.65 -28.80
C ALA A 259 -25.68 -21.30 -29.87
N ARG A 260 -26.00 -21.50 -31.16
CA ARG A 260 -25.10 -21.13 -32.27
C ARG A 260 -24.80 -19.63 -32.29
N LEU A 261 -25.80 -18.79 -32.00
CA LEU A 261 -25.63 -17.34 -32.00
C LEU A 261 -24.74 -16.89 -30.83
N VAL A 262 -24.93 -17.45 -29.64
CA VAL A 262 -24.06 -17.21 -28.48
C VAL A 262 -22.64 -17.64 -28.79
N SER A 263 -22.41 -18.85 -29.30
CA SER A 263 -21.07 -19.32 -29.65
C SER A 263 -20.40 -18.42 -30.67
N TYR A 264 -21.11 -18.04 -31.73
CA TYR A 264 -20.61 -17.12 -32.74
C TYR A 264 -20.18 -15.79 -32.11
N TRP A 265 -21.05 -15.14 -31.33
CA TRP A 265 -20.71 -13.85 -30.73
C TRP A 265 -19.62 -13.96 -29.68
N GLN A 266 -19.55 -15.06 -28.93
CA GLN A 266 -18.49 -15.30 -27.95
C GLN A 266 -17.12 -15.37 -28.63
N GLU A 267 -17.02 -16.08 -29.75
CA GLU A 267 -15.80 -16.14 -30.57
C GLU A 267 -15.45 -14.76 -31.15
N GLU A 268 -16.46 -14.01 -31.59
CA GLU A 268 -16.24 -12.70 -32.20
C GLU A 268 -15.73 -11.67 -31.20
N ILE A 269 -16.33 -11.56 -30.01
CA ILE A 269 -15.87 -10.60 -28.98
C ILE A 269 -14.48 -10.94 -28.44
N GLN A 270 -14.07 -12.21 -28.51
CA GLN A 270 -12.73 -12.65 -28.10
C GLN A 270 -11.66 -12.40 -29.16
N LYS A 271 -12.02 -12.07 -30.41
CA LYS A 271 -11.03 -11.73 -31.45
C LYS A 271 -10.40 -10.37 -31.15
N PRO A 272 -9.06 -10.29 -30.95
CA PRO A 272 -8.39 -9.00 -30.71
C PRO A 272 -8.55 -8.02 -31.89
N SER A 273 -8.75 -8.53 -33.11
CA SER A 273 -8.92 -7.73 -34.33
C SER A 273 -10.21 -6.92 -34.39
N TRP A 274 -11.22 -7.24 -33.55
CA TRP A 274 -12.46 -6.46 -33.49
C TRP A 274 -12.59 -5.79 -32.13
N ARG A 275 -12.21 -4.51 -32.04
CA ARG A 275 -12.25 -3.69 -30.82
C ARG A 275 -13.19 -2.49 -31.03
N PRO A 276 -14.50 -2.63 -30.78
CA PRO A 276 -15.49 -1.58 -31.03
C PRO A 276 -15.49 -0.55 -29.89
N PHE A 277 -14.35 0.09 -29.64
CA PHE A 277 -14.18 1.09 -28.60
C PHE A 277 -13.68 2.40 -29.20
N THR A 278 -14.13 3.50 -28.60
CA THR A 278 -13.76 4.87 -28.95
C THR A 278 -13.47 5.65 -27.67
N ASN A 279 -12.62 6.66 -27.77
CA ASN A 279 -12.30 7.53 -26.63
C ASN A 279 -13.25 8.73 -26.61
N ILE A 280 -13.78 9.03 -25.43
CA ILE A 280 -14.54 10.26 -25.16
C ILE A 280 -13.83 11.05 -24.06
N GLN A 281 -13.83 12.37 -24.17
CA GLN A 281 -13.37 13.22 -23.08
C GLN A 281 -14.46 13.41 -22.03
N VAL A 282 -14.17 13.03 -20.79
CA VAL A 282 -15.04 13.27 -19.63
C VAL A 282 -14.16 13.79 -18.50
N ASP A 283 -14.44 15.00 -18.02
CA ASP A 283 -13.71 15.64 -16.91
C ASP A 283 -12.19 15.73 -17.11
N GLU A 284 -11.75 16.09 -18.34
CA GLU A 284 -10.33 16.18 -18.74
C GLU A 284 -9.58 14.84 -18.82
N GLU A 285 -10.27 13.70 -18.62
CA GLU A 285 -9.74 12.36 -18.84
C GLU A 285 -10.34 11.71 -20.10
N ASP A 286 -9.49 11.03 -20.87
CA ASP A 286 -9.92 10.18 -21.98
C ASP A 286 -10.46 8.86 -21.44
N LYS A 287 -11.77 8.63 -21.59
CA LYS A 287 -12.43 7.38 -21.20
C LYS A 287 -12.78 6.56 -22.44
N GLU A 288 -12.38 5.29 -22.41
CA GLU A 288 -12.70 4.36 -23.46
C GLU A 288 -14.12 3.79 -23.30
N VAL A 289 -14.98 4.01 -24.29
CA VAL A 289 -16.37 3.56 -24.33
C VAL A 289 -16.67 2.78 -25.59
N ILE A 290 -17.72 1.98 -25.60
CA ILE A 290 -18.12 1.23 -26.80
C ILE A 290 -18.62 2.20 -27.87
N ASP A 291 -18.18 1.99 -29.12
CA ASP A 291 -18.72 2.72 -30.27
C ASP A 291 -20.12 2.21 -30.63
N ASP A 292 -21.13 3.03 -30.32
CA ASP A 292 -22.53 2.74 -30.64
C ASP A 292 -22.80 2.68 -32.15
N ASN A 293 -21.92 3.24 -32.98
CA ASN A 293 -22.02 3.20 -34.44
C ASN A 293 -21.28 2.01 -35.06
N ASP A 294 -20.70 1.11 -34.25
CA ASP A 294 -20.03 -0.08 -34.78
C ASP A 294 -21.00 -0.85 -35.69
N PRO A 295 -20.62 -1.14 -36.96
CA PRO A 295 -21.52 -1.76 -37.93
C PRO A 295 -22.03 -3.14 -37.50
N ARG A 296 -21.23 -3.89 -36.72
CA ARG A 296 -21.57 -5.24 -36.28
C ARG A 296 -22.54 -5.20 -35.11
N LEU A 297 -22.33 -4.31 -34.14
CA LEU A 297 -23.26 -4.05 -33.03
C LEU A 297 -24.58 -3.48 -33.56
N SER A 298 -24.51 -2.56 -34.53
CA SER A 298 -25.70 -2.00 -35.20
C SER A 298 -26.51 -3.08 -35.90
N LYS A 299 -25.86 -3.97 -36.66
CA LYS A 299 -26.53 -5.10 -37.31
C LYS A 299 -27.13 -6.08 -36.30
N LEU A 300 -26.40 -6.42 -35.24
CA LEU A 300 -26.89 -7.29 -34.17
C LEU A 300 -28.16 -6.75 -33.53
N ARG A 301 -28.17 -5.43 -33.24
CA ARG A 301 -29.32 -4.72 -32.69
C ARG A 301 -30.53 -4.78 -33.63
N LEU A 302 -30.32 -4.56 -34.92
CA LEU A 302 -31.39 -4.65 -35.93
C LEU A 302 -31.96 -6.06 -36.06
N ASP A 303 -31.09 -7.08 -36.03
CA ASP A 303 -31.49 -8.47 -36.28
C ASP A 303 -32.16 -9.14 -35.06
N TYR A 304 -31.72 -8.80 -33.84
CA TYR A 304 -32.08 -9.52 -32.61
C TYR A 304 -32.52 -8.63 -31.44
N GLY A 305 -32.47 -7.30 -31.59
CA GLY A 305 -32.94 -6.34 -30.60
C GLY A 305 -31.89 -5.87 -29.60
N ASP A 306 -32.30 -4.90 -28.78
CA ASP A 306 -31.44 -4.18 -27.83
C ASP A 306 -30.91 -5.08 -26.72
N SER A 307 -31.70 -6.06 -26.25
CA SER A 307 -31.29 -6.95 -25.16
C SER A 307 -30.08 -7.81 -25.54
N VAL A 308 -30.05 -8.35 -26.76
CA VAL A 308 -28.93 -9.15 -27.28
C VAL A 308 -27.71 -8.25 -27.54
N CYS A 309 -27.92 -7.07 -28.11
CA CYS A 309 -26.85 -6.10 -28.32
C CYS A 309 -26.20 -5.68 -26.99
N ASN A 310 -27.00 -5.38 -25.96
CA ASN A 310 -26.52 -5.01 -24.64
C ASN A 310 -25.74 -6.15 -23.98
N ALA A 311 -26.20 -7.40 -24.06
CA ALA A 311 -25.44 -8.55 -23.54
C ALA A 311 -24.04 -8.68 -24.17
N VAL A 312 -23.93 -8.43 -25.48
CA VAL A 312 -22.63 -8.40 -26.18
C VAL A 312 -21.78 -7.22 -25.73
N LYS A 313 -22.37 -6.03 -25.58
CA LYS A 313 -21.67 -4.85 -25.07
C LYS A 313 -21.15 -5.06 -23.64
N ASP A 314 -21.95 -5.69 -22.79
CA ASP A 314 -21.60 -5.95 -21.40
C ASP A 314 -20.39 -6.91 -21.34
N ALA A 315 -20.44 -8.02 -22.09
CA ALA A 315 -19.31 -8.95 -22.18
C ALA A 315 -18.06 -8.29 -22.78
N LEU A 316 -18.19 -7.40 -23.77
CA LEU A 316 -17.05 -6.63 -24.31
C LEU A 316 -16.42 -5.72 -23.26
N ARG A 317 -17.22 -5.02 -22.43
CA ARG A 317 -16.70 -4.18 -21.34
C ARG A 317 -15.95 -5.02 -20.32
N GLU A 318 -16.51 -6.17 -19.95
CA GLU A 318 -15.86 -7.10 -19.01
C GLU A 318 -14.54 -7.64 -19.56
N LEU A 319 -14.47 -8.01 -20.84
CA LEU A 319 -13.21 -8.42 -21.48
C LEU A 319 -12.18 -7.28 -21.47
N ASN A 320 -12.59 -6.04 -21.75
CA ASN A 320 -11.66 -4.90 -21.74
C ASN A 320 -11.14 -4.56 -20.33
N GLU A 321 -11.96 -4.74 -19.29
CA GLU A 321 -11.55 -4.52 -17.90
C GLU A 321 -10.61 -5.62 -17.39
N TYR A 322 -10.88 -6.88 -17.70
CA TYR A 322 -10.18 -8.03 -17.09
C TYR A 322 -9.07 -8.63 -17.95
N SER A 323 -9.17 -8.50 -19.27
CA SER A 323 -8.23 -9.09 -20.22
C SER A 323 -8.17 -8.24 -21.51
N PRO A 324 -7.71 -6.97 -21.43
CA PRO A 324 -7.75 -6.05 -22.56
C PRO A 324 -6.98 -6.57 -23.79
N ASP A 325 -5.84 -7.21 -23.56
CA ASP A 325 -4.95 -7.70 -24.62
C ASP A 325 -5.34 -9.12 -25.08
N GLU A 326 -5.45 -10.06 -24.13
CA GLU A 326 -5.65 -11.47 -24.46
C GLU A 326 -7.11 -11.83 -24.74
N ARG A 327 -8.06 -10.99 -24.28
CA ARG A 327 -9.51 -11.22 -24.34
C ARG A 327 -9.94 -12.60 -23.85
N ARG A 328 -9.30 -13.06 -22.79
CA ARG A 328 -9.67 -14.32 -22.13
C ARG A 328 -10.78 -14.09 -21.12
N ILE A 329 -11.68 -15.06 -21.04
CA ILE A 329 -12.68 -15.11 -19.98
C ILE A 329 -11.93 -15.37 -18.67
N MET A 330 -12.14 -14.48 -17.70
CA MET A 330 -11.53 -14.57 -16.38
C MET A 330 -12.61 -14.84 -15.33
N ASN A 331 -12.28 -15.63 -14.32
CA ASN A 331 -13.20 -15.87 -13.21
C ASN A 331 -13.00 -14.81 -12.14
N GLU A 332 -14.11 -14.36 -11.55
CA GLU A 332 -14.13 -13.38 -10.48
C GLU A 332 -15.14 -13.78 -9.42
N VAL A 333 -14.82 -13.53 -8.15
CA VAL A 333 -15.80 -13.70 -7.07
C VAL A 333 -16.73 -12.49 -7.05
N TRP A 334 -18.01 -12.73 -7.35
CA TRP A 334 -18.98 -11.69 -7.62
C TRP A 334 -20.16 -11.74 -6.66
N ASN A 335 -20.58 -10.58 -6.17
CA ASN A 335 -21.83 -10.43 -5.46
C ASN A 335 -22.95 -10.14 -6.47
N PHE A 336 -23.78 -11.15 -6.76
CA PHE A 336 -24.85 -11.04 -7.74
C PHE A 336 -26.05 -10.21 -7.25
N ARG A 337 -26.18 -9.99 -5.94
CA ARG A 337 -27.21 -9.10 -5.38
C ARG A 337 -26.84 -7.64 -5.60
N GLU A 338 -25.58 -7.30 -5.33
CA GLU A 338 -25.07 -5.92 -5.42
C GLU A 338 -24.57 -5.56 -6.83
N GLY A 339 -24.37 -6.54 -7.71
CA GLY A 339 -23.90 -6.30 -9.08
C GLY A 339 -22.46 -5.80 -9.15
N ARG A 340 -21.59 -6.23 -8.21
CA ARG A 340 -20.17 -5.83 -8.14
C ARG A 340 -19.28 -6.97 -7.66
N LYS A 341 -17.95 -6.78 -7.77
CA LYS A 341 -16.93 -7.62 -7.13
C LYS A 341 -17.28 -7.81 -5.64
N ALA A 342 -17.20 -9.05 -5.17
CA ALA A 342 -17.45 -9.35 -3.77
C ALA A 342 -16.35 -8.75 -2.89
N THR A 343 -16.71 -8.20 -1.73
CA THR A 343 -15.72 -7.74 -0.75
C THR A 343 -15.12 -8.93 -0.02
N MET A 344 -13.92 -8.75 0.55
CA MET A 344 -13.27 -9.82 1.33
C MET A 344 -14.18 -10.30 2.48
N THR A 345 -14.94 -9.40 3.11
CA THR A 345 -15.92 -9.76 4.14
C THR A 345 -17.02 -10.65 3.58
N GLU A 346 -17.63 -10.28 2.44
CA GLU A 346 -18.68 -11.08 1.79
C GLU A 346 -18.17 -12.48 1.39
N VAL A 347 -16.93 -12.55 0.91
CA VAL A 347 -16.24 -13.79 0.56
C VAL A 347 -16.05 -14.68 1.80
N ILE A 348 -15.47 -14.15 2.87
CA ILE A 348 -15.23 -14.90 4.12
C ILE A 348 -16.55 -15.38 4.72
N THR A 349 -17.56 -14.49 4.79
CA THR A 349 -18.89 -14.86 5.28
C THR A 349 -19.49 -16.00 4.46
N CYS A 350 -19.39 -15.95 3.13
CA CYS A 350 -19.85 -17.02 2.27
C CYS A 350 -19.13 -18.35 2.55
N ILE A 351 -17.79 -18.33 2.70
CA ILE A 351 -17.03 -19.54 3.04
C ILE A 351 -17.52 -20.13 4.37
N LEU A 352 -17.66 -19.30 5.41
CA LEU A 352 -18.09 -19.74 6.73
C LEU A 352 -19.50 -20.33 6.71
N GLU A 353 -20.42 -19.72 5.97
CA GLU A 353 -21.78 -20.24 5.79
C GLU A 353 -21.77 -21.63 5.12
N GLN A 354 -20.98 -21.80 4.06
CA GLN A 354 -20.88 -23.10 3.37
C GLN A 354 -20.26 -24.18 4.28
N LEU A 355 -19.24 -23.83 5.06
CA LEU A 355 -18.63 -24.75 6.03
C LEU A 355 -19.62 -25.15 7.15
N ALA A 356 -20.44 -24.22 7.64
CA ALA A 356 -21.47 -24.50 8.65
C ALA A 356 -22.66 -25.32 8.11
N VAL A 357 -22.85 -25.35 6.79
CA VAL A 357 -23.79 -26.26 6.11
C VAL A 357 -23.18 -27.67 6.00
N ALA A 358 -21.88 -27.78 5.70
CA ALA A 358 -21.19 -29.06 5.60
C ALA A 358 -20.92 -29.73 6.96
N ASP A 359 -20.70 -28.93 8.02
CA ASP A 359 -20.55 -29.39 9.40
C ASP A 359 -21.37 -28.49 10.36
N PRO A 360 -22.56 -28.94 10.81
CA PRO A 360 -23.40 -28.19 11.72
C PRO A 360 -22.76 -27.85 13.07
N GLY A 361 -21.67 -28.54 13.47
CA GLY A 361 -20.93 -28.28 14.71
C GLY A 361 -20.13 -26.97 14.72
N LEU A 362 -19.91 -26.36 13.55
CA LEU A 362 -19.21 -25.08 13.40
C LEU A 362 -20.13 -23.86 13.53
N ARG A 363 -21.45 -24.07 13.67
CA ARG A 363 -22.43 -22.98 13.76
C ARG A 363 -22.30 -22.27 15.11
N GLY A 364 -21.87 -21.01 15.10
CA GLY A 364 -21.74 -20.18 16.31
C GLY A 364 -20.40 -20.27 17.04
N GLN A 365 -19.37 -20.93 16.47
CA GLN A 365 -18.01 -20.81 16.98
C GLN A 365 -17.36 -19.52 16.43
N GLU A 366 -16.82 -18.69 17.33
CA GLU A 366 -15.90 -17.63 16.95
C GLU A 366 -14.62 -18.28 16.41
N PHE A 367 -14.45 -18.24 15.09
CA PHE A 367 -13.16 -18.54 14.49
C PHE A 367 -12.20 -17.43 14.90
N LYS A 368 -11.27 -17.76 15.81
CA LYS A 368 -10.14 -16.88 16.11
C LYS A 368 -9.32 -16.75 14.84
N VAL A 369 -9.52 -15.66 14.11
CA VAL A 369 -8.58 -15.22 13.08
C VAL A 369 -7.24 -15.04 13.80
N PRO A 370 -6.20 -15.84 13.50
CA PRO A 370 -4.90 -15.59 14.09
C PRO A 370 -4.53 -14.14 13.73
N PRO A 371 -4.12 -13.31 14.71
CA PRO A 371 -3.80 -11.92 14.44
C PRO A 371 -2.79 -11.90 13.30
N LYS A 372 -3.08 -11.11 12.25
CA LYS A 372 -2.09 -10.83 11.22
C LYS A 372 -0.82 -10.44 11.96
N LYS A 373 0.24 -11.23 11.81
CA LYS A 373 1.58 -10.73 12.05
C LYS A 373 1.77 -9.65 10.99
N CYS A 374 1.43 -8.40 11.33
CA CYS A 374 1.99 -7.27 10.62
C CYS A 374 3.49 -7.49 10.71
N SER A 375 4.12 -7.79 9.58
CA SER A 375 5.56 -7.65 9.45
C SER A 375 5.85 -6.19 9.72
N ASN A 376 6.10 -5.86 10.98
CA ASN A 376 6.65 -4.59 11.40
C ASN A 376 8.10 -4.59 10.89
N SER A 377 8.26 -4.30 9.61
CA SER A 377 9.50 -3.80 9.06
C SER A 377 9.30 -2.31 8.82
N ILE A 378 9.45 -1.56 9.91
CA ILE A 378 9.88 -0.17 9.87
C ILE A 378 11.39 -0.19 9.65
#